data_AF-A0A254URR0-F1
#
_entry.id   AF-A0A254URR0-F1
#
_cell.length_a   1.000
_cell.length_b   1.000
_cell.length_c   1.000
_cell.angle_alpha   90.00
_cell.angle_beta   90.00
_cell.angle_gamma   90.00
#
_symmetry.space_group_name_H-M   'P 1'
#
loop_
_entity.id
_entity.type
_entity.pdbx_description
1 polymer ?
#
loop_
_entity_poly.entity_id
_entity_poly.type
_entity_poly.pdbx_seq_one_letter_code
_entity_poly.pdbx_strand_id
1 'polypeptide(L)'
;MLATFIIGLREGLEAALIVGIIAAFLRARGERLHEMWLGVAAAVALSVGVGAGLALIEAALPQSAQEKLECVIAAVAVVFVTLMVLWMTRHAAGLKGQIERDADAALGQGSRIALAAMAFLAVLREGFETAVFLLATISGAQTGHWAGLGAALGLAASVALGWAIAQGGMRLNLGRFFRWTGVFLILVAAGLVLQTLRSAHEAGWLLAGQQRIADLSWLVAPGTVRSALITGVLGIPADPRLIELLGWIAYLVPVAALTYWPRALRPDPRTAQWLRGSLAVAFAALAVGIAALWPQPQVTLPDHAPRVLEGDVDTSAGPDLRLQGHMLEIGATRVDLTGAEATPERHLGLPSLHRQVQSQTEIAGAPGEIDLATLAQLAGGRLPVGVSPARNPGPFVAEWTRLEQVTVWTAGDALLDAQGHSAVTLRLSGGGLTTPRTLRVDSAPSGSATGAWVMAPAATQEAADALRALRRARIEHQFWARELPVILFLIALALAASALARARPAPFFPARSL
;
A
#
# COMPACT_ATOMS: atom_id res chain seq x y z
N MET A 1 2.50 -24.66 5.07
CA MET A 1 2.84 -25.86 5.87
C MET A 1 4.25 -25.83 6.41
N LEU A 2 5.29 -25.67 5.57
CA LEU A 2 6.68 -25.84 6.05
C LEU A 2 7.16 -24.70 6.95
N ALA A 3 6.80 -23.45 6.65
CA ALA A 3 7.07 -22.30 7.52
C ALA A 3 6.49 -22.51 8.93
N THR A 4 5.19 -22.80 9.02
CA THR A 4 4.51 -23.07 10.29
C THR A 4 5.02 -24.33 11.00
N PHE A 5 5.43 -25.36 10.24
CA PHE A 5 6.10 -26.55 10.80
C PHE A 5 7.43 -26.20 11.47
N ILE A 6 8.29 -25.41 10.82
CA ILE A 6 9.60 -25.07 11.37
C ILE A 6 9.47 -24.13 12.57
N ILE A 7 8.53 -23.19 12.53
CA ILE A 7 8.19 -22.35 13.68
C ILE A 7 7.72 -23.23 14.85
N GLY A 8 6.68 -24.05 14.64
CA GLY A 8 6.15 -24.94 15.68
C GLY A 8 7.17 -25.95 16.21
N LEU A 9 8.04 -26.48 15.34
CA LEU A 9 9.12 -27.37 15.73
C LEU A 9 10.14 -26.67 16.63
N ARG A 10 10.50 -25.42 16.31
CA ARG A 10 11.49 -24.65 17.09
C ARG A 10 10.94 -24.27 18.46
N GLU A 11 9.86 -23.51 18.49
CA GLU A 11 9.31 -22.99 19.75
C GLU A 11 8.82 -24.16 20.64
N GLY A 12 8.20 -25.16 20.01
CA GLY A 12 7.80 -26.37 20.70
C GLY A 12 8.98 -27.19 21.24
N LEU A 13 10.16 -27.14 20.62
CA LEU A 13 11.34 -27.86 21.12
C LEU A 13 11.93 -27.11 22.31
N GLU A 14 11.95 -25.78 22.27
CA GLU A 14 12.40 -24.95 23.39
C GLU A 14 11.51 -25.17 24.61
N ALA A 15 10.19 -25.13 24.44
CA ALA A 15 9.23 -25.48 25.49
C ALA A 15 9.44 -26.92 26.00
N ALA A 16 9.58 -27.90 25.09
CA ALA A 16 9.78 -29.30 25.47
C ALA A 16 11.10 -29.55 26.21
N LEU A 17 12.16 -28.82 25.88
CA LEU A 17 13.44 -28.89 26.58
C LEU A 17 13.32 -28.33 28.00
N ILE A 18 12.70 -27.16 28.19
CA ILE A 18 12.49 -26.57 29.52
C ILE A 18 11.63 -27.49 30.39
N VAL A 19 10.50 -27.97 29.86
CA VAL A 19 9.64 -28.94 30.57
C VAL A 19 10.40 -30.22 30.86
N GLY A 20 11.23 -30.71 29.93
CA GLY A 20 12.07 -31.90 30.12
C GLY A 20 13.08 -31.74 31.26
N ILE A 21 13.72 -30.57 31.39
CA ILE A 21 14.66 -30.25 32.48
C ILE A 21 13.93 -30.25 33.83
N ILE A 22 12.77 -29.59 33.90
CA ILE A 22 11.95 -29.53 35.13
C ILE A 22 11.42 -30.92 35.50
N ALA A 23 11.01 -31.71 34.51
CA ALA A 23 10.55 -33.08 34.71
C ALA A 23 11.68 -34.00 35.23
N ALA A 24 12.89 -33.87 34.69
CA ALA A 24 14.07 -34.58 35.16
C ALA A 24 14.39 -34.22 36.63
N PHE A 25 14.29 -32.93 36.97
CA PHE A 25 14.47 -32.44 38.34
C PHE A 25 13.46 -33.06 39.33
N LEU A 26 12.16 -33.05 38.97
CA LEU A 26 11.11 -33.63 39.83
C LEU A 26 11.29 -35.14 40.00
N ARG A 27 11.65 -35.87 38.92
CA ARG A 27 11.94 -37.31 38.98
C ARG A 27 13.14 -37.61 39.89
N ALA A 28 14.19 -36.80 39.85
CA ALA A 28 15.38 -36.99 40.69
C ALA A 28 15.07 -36.83 42.19
N ARG A 29 14.05 -36.04 42.56
CA ARG A 29 13.59 -35.87 43.95
C ARG A 29 12.49 -36.85 44.38
N GLY A 30 12.09 -37.78 43.51
CA GLY A 30 10.96 -38.69 43.79
C GLY A 30 9.61 -37.98 43.86
N GLU A 31 9.53 -36.76 43.32
CA GLU A 31 8.35 -35.92 43.40
C GLU A 31 7.34 -36.22 42.29
N ARG A 32 6.05 -35.99 42.57
CA ARG A 32 4.98 -36.25 41.61
C ARG A 32 5.00 -35.19 40.50
N LEU A 33 4.98 -35.61 39.24
CA LEU A 33 4.96 -34.70 38.08
C LEU A 33 3.59 -34.04 37.83
N HIS A 34 2.56 -34.43 38.58
CA HIS A 34 1.19 -33.97 38.40
C HIS A 34 1.06 -32.44 38.41
N GLU A 35 1.65 -31.76 39.40
CA GLU A 35 1.53 -30.29 39.51
C GLU A 35 2.17 -29.57 38.31
N MET A 36 3.29 -30.09 37.80
CA MET A 36 3.95 -29.56 36.61
C MET A 36 3.08 -29.73 35.36
N TRP A 37 2.51 -30.92 35.14
CA TRP A 37 1.65 -31.18 34.00
C TRP A 37 0.37 -30.33 34.03
N LEU A 38 -0.17 -30.03 35.22
CA LEU A 38 -1.29 -29.12 35.38
C LEU A 38 -0.91 -27.69 34.98
N GLY A 39 0.29 -27.22 35.36
CA GLY A 39 0.85 -25.96 34.88
C GLY A 39 1.05 -25.93 33.37
N VAL A 40 1.66 -26.97 32.78
CA VAL A 40 1.85 -27.07 31.32
C VAL A 40 0.50 -27.08 30.59
N ALA A 41 -0.48 -27.86 31.05
CA ALA A 41 -1.80 -27.92 30.44
C ALA A 41 -2.53 -26.57 30.52
N ALA A 42 -2.46 -25.87 31.66
CA ALA A 42 -3.02 -24.53 31.80
C ALA A 42 -2.35 -23.51 30.87
N ALA A 43 -1.01 -23.57 30.72
CA ALA A 43 -0.27 -22.70 29.81
C ALA A 43 -0.64 -22.95 28.34
N VAL A 44 -0.75 -24.22 27.94
CA VAL A 44 -1.18 -24.60 26.58
C VAL A 44 -2.61 -24.13 26.33
N ALA A 45 -3.53 -24.37 27.26
CA ALA A 45 -4.92 -23.93 27.13
C ALA A 45 -5.02 -22.40 27.00
N LEU A 46 -4.26 -21.66 27.80
CA LEU A 46 -4.22 -20.20 27.72
C LEU A 46 -3.61 -19.72 26.39
N SER A 47 -2.54 -20.35 25.91
CA SER A 47 -1.91 -20.01 24.63
C SER A 47 -2.84 -20.25 23.43
N VAL A 48 -3.54 -21.39 23.43
CA VAL A 48 -4.59 -21.68 22.44
C VAL A 48 -5.73 -20.68 22.55
N GLY A 49 -6.14 -20.32 23.77
CA GLY A 49 -7.14 -19.28 24.02
C GLY A 49 -6.75 -17.92 23.46
N VAL A 50 -5.50 -17.51 23.63
CA VAL A 50 -4.96 -16.25 23.04
C VAL A 50 -4.98 -16.32 21.52
N GLY A 51 -4.49 -17.40 20.92
CA GLY A 51 -4.49 -17.57 19.46
C GLY A 51 -5.90 -17.57 18.87
N ALA A 52 -6.83 -18.32 19.48
CA ALA A 52 -8.24 -18.34 19.07
C ALA A 52 -8.92 -16.98 19.27
N GLY A 53 -8.65 -16.30 20.39
CA GLY A 53 -9.17 -14.97 20.68
C GLY A 53 -8.74 -13.94 19.64
N LEU A 54 -7.46 -13.93 19.26
CA LEU A 54 -6.94 -13.06 18.21
C LEU A 54 -7.58 -13.36 16.84
N ALA A 55 -7.72 -14.63 16.48
CA ALA A 55 -8.36 -15.03 15.23
C ALA A 55 -9.85 -14.63 15.17
N LEU A 56 -10.57 -14.73 16.30
CA LEU A 56 -11.96 -14.31 16.40
C LEU A 56 -12.11 -12.79 16.29
N ILE A 57 -11.20 -12.03 16.92
CA ILE A 57 -11.17 -10.56 16.80
C ILE A 57 -10.91 -10.16 15.35
N GLU A 58 -9.94 -10.80 14.68
CA GLU A 58 -9.63 -10.55 13.29
C GLU A 58 -10.83 -10.82 12.37
N ALA A 59 -11.54 -11.93 12.57
CA ALA A 59 -12.71 -12.30 11.78
C ALA A 59 -13.95 -11.40 12.01
N ALA A 60 -14.01 -10.68 13.13
CA ALA A 60 -15.10 -9.76 13.44
C ALA A 60 -14.91 -8.34 12.88
N LEU A 61 -13.71 -8.03 12.35
CA LEU A 61 -13.39 -6.71 11.84
C LEU A 61 -13.89 -6.50 10.40
N PRO A 62 -14.22 -5.25 10.01
CA PRO A 62 -14.42 -4.90 8.60
C PRO A 62 -13.15 -5.18 7.78
N GLN A 63 -13.31 -5.52 6.49
CA GLN A 63 -12.20 -5.89 5.60
C GLN A 63 -11.01 -4.91 5.64
N SER A 64 -11.27 -3.59 5.62
CA SER A 64 -10.20 -2.57 5.67
C SER A 64 -9.45 -2.51 7.00
N ALA A 65 -10.07 -2.92 8.11
CA ALA A 65 -9.43 -3.03 9.40
C ALA A 65 -8.68 -4.37 9.54
N GLN A 66 -9.19 -5.42 8.90
CA GLN A 66 -8.52 -6.72 8.82
C GLN A 66 -7.17 -6.61 8.08
N GLU A 67 -7.14 -5.99 6.90
CA GLU A 67 -5.91 -5.77 6.12
C GLU A 67 -4.84 -4.97 6.91
N LYS A 68 -5.28 -3.97 7.69
CA LYS A 68 -4.40 -3.19 8.59
C LYS A 68 -3.86 -4.03 9.73
N LEU A 69 -4.72 -4.82 10.38
CA LEU A 69 -4.33 -5.68 11.49
C LEU A 69 -3.35 -6.75 11.00
N GLU A 70 -3.60 -7.37 9.85
CA GLU A 70 -2.70 -8.33 9.22
C GLU A 70 -1.31 -7.73 8.99
N CYS A 71 -1.25 -6.51 8.41
CA CYS A 71 0.00 -5.81 8.21
C CYS A 71 0.77 -5.58 9.52
N VAL A 72 0.07 -5.18 10.60
CA VAL A 72 0.71 -4.94 11.91
C VAL A 72 1.21 -6.24 12.52
N ILE A 73 0.39 -7.29 12.52
CA ILE A 73 0.76 -8.59 13.08
C ILE A 73 1.95 -9.19 12.31
N ALA A 74 1.94 -9.10 10.97
CA ALA A 74 3.05 -9.56 10.14
C ALA A 74 4.34 -8.77 10.40
N ALA A 75 4.25 -7.43 10.53
CA ALA A 75 5.39 -6.60 10.89
C ALA A 75 5.98 -6.96 12.27
N VAL A 76 5.11 -7.13 13.29
CA VAL A 76 5.52 -7.55 14.63
C VAL A 76 6.18 -8.93 14.59
N ALA A 77 5.61 -9.88 13.85
CA ALA A 77 6.19 -11.21 13.68
C ALA A 77 7.59 -11.15 13.05
N VAL A 78 7.81 -10.36 11.99
CA VAL A 78 9.14 -10.18 11.40
C VAL A 78 10.15 -9.69 12.44
N VAL A 79 9.78 -8.68 13.26
CA VAL A 79 10.65 -8.15 14.31
C VAL A 79 10.99 -9.23 15.34
N PHE A 80 9.98 -9.93 15.86
CA PHE A 80 10.16 -10.97 16.88
C PHE A 80 11.01 -12.14 16.37
N VAL A 81 10.73 -12.69 15.17
CA VAL A 81 11.55 -13.76 14.58
C VAL A 81 12.99 -13.30 14.44
N THR A 82 13.21 -12.08 13.93
CA THR A 82 14.57 -11.55 13.71
C THR A 82 15.32 -11.40 15.03
N LEU A 83 14.71 -10.81 16.05
CA LEU A 83 15.32 -10.65 17.36
C LEU A 83 15.68 -12.00 17.96
N MET A 84 14.79 -12.99 17.84
CA MET A 84 14.99 -14.30 18.42
C MET A 84 16.08 -15.11 17.70
N VAL A 85 16.11 -15.09 16.37
CA VAL A 85 17.21 -15.69 15.58
C VAL A 85 18.55 -15.08 15.95
N LEU A 86 18.63 -13.75 16.08
CA LEU A 86 19.85 -13.05 16.49
C LEU A 86 20.24 -13.38 17.94
N TRP A 87 19.28 -13.50 18.85
CA TRP A 87 19.52 -13.83 20.25
C TRP A 87 20.06 -15.26 20.38
N MET A 88 19.39 -16.24 19.77
CA MET A 88 19.80 -17.64 19.78
C MET A 88 21.17 -17.85 19.15
N THR A 89 21.45 -17.23 18.01
CA THR A 89 22.75 -17.39 17.34
C THR A 89 23.91 -16.88 18.22
N ARG A 90 23.66 -15.90 19.08
CA ARG A 90 24.65 -15.38 20.04
C ARG A 90 24.80 -16.25 21.30
N HIS A 91 23.72 -16.87 21.78
CA HIS A 91 23.70 -17.60 23.06
C HIS A 91 23.74 -19.14 22.91
N ALA A 92 23.60 -19.70 21.71
CA ALA A 92 23.52 -21.15 21.46
C ALA A 92 24.75 -21.95 21.93
N ALA A 93 25.94 -21.33 21.99
CA ALA A 93 27.15 -22.01 22.46
C ALA A 93 27.21 -22.17 23.99
N GLY A 94 26.52 -21.29 24.74
CA GLY A 94 26.46 -21.32 26.20
C GLY A 94 25.23 -22.01 26.75
N LEU A 95 24.20 -22.25 25.92
CA LEU A 95 22.89 -22.73 26.34
C LEU A 95 22.97 -24.05 27.11
N LYS A 96 23.82 -25.00 26.69
CA LYS A 96 24.03 -26.26 27.42
C LYS A 96 24.59 -26.01 28.84
N GLY A 97 25.65 -25.23 28.96
CA GLY A 97 26.26 -24.93 30.26
C GLY A 97 25.42 -24.00 31.13
N GLN A 98 24.54 -23.20 30.52
CA GLN A 98 23.59 -22.34 31.24
C GLN A 98 22.41 -23.16 31.75
N ILE A 99 21.87 -24.07 30.93
CA ILE A 99 20.90 -25.08 31.36
C ILE A 99 21.47 -25.96 32.49
N GLU A 100 22.74 -26.40 32.38
CA GLU A 100 23.41 -27.17 33.43
C GLU A 100 23.58 -26.35 34.73
N ARG A 101 23.96 -25.06 34.63
CA ARG A 101 24.09 -24.16 35.79
C ARG A 101 22.77 -23.72 36.39
N ASP A 102 21.73 -23.52 35.59
CA ASP A 102 20.38 -23.18 36.06
C ASP A 102 19.73 -24.41 36.68
N ALA A 103 20.00 -25.61 36.16
CA ALA A 103 19.67 -26.87 36.81
C ALA A 103 20.40 -26.99 38.16
N ASP A 104 21.71 -26.69 38.22
CA ASP A 104 22.50 -26.68 39.46
C ASP A 104 22.06 -25.59 40.45
N ALA A 105 21.67 -24.41 39.99
CA ALA A 105 21.13 -23.34 40.84
C ALA A 105 19.72 -23.69 41.35
N ALA A 106 18.92 -24.36 40.53
CA ALA A 106 17.63 -24.93 40.92
C ALA A 106 17.78 -26.10 41.91
N LEU A 107 18.94 -26.78 41.99
CA LEU A 107 19.25 -27.75 43.05
C LEU A 107 19.14 -27.11 44.45
N GLY A 108 19.28 -25.79 44.56
CA GLY A 108 19.35 -25.07 45.83
C GLY A 108 18.05 -24.99 46.64
N GLN A 109 16.92 -24.53 46.08
CA GLN A 109 15.84 -23.94 46.95
C GLN A 109 14.36 -24.03 46.46
N GLY A 110 14.02 -24.69 45.33
CA GLY A 110 12.65 -24.61 44.77
C GLY A 110 11.58 -25.53 45.38
N SER A 111 10.43 -24.97 45.80
CA SER A 111 9.18 -25.67 46.15
C SER A 111 8.48 -26.27 44.91
N ARG A 112 7.70 -27.35 45.05
CA ARG A 112 6.93 -27.99 43.95
C ARG A 112 6.09 -26.99 43.16
N ILE A 113 5.50 -26.02 43.86
CA ILE A 113 4.67 -24.96 43.27
C ILE A 113 5.52 -24.00 42.41
N ALA A 114 6.75 -23.69 42.84
CA ALA A 114 7.66 -22.82 42.08
C ALA A 114 8.08 -23.47 40.75
N LEU A 115 8.26 -24.79 40.73
CA LEU A 115 8.59 -25.54 39.52
C LEU A 115 7.41 -25.65 38.56
N ALA A 116 6.20 -25.88 39.08
CA ALA A 116 4.98 -25.83 38.29
C ALA A 116 4.75 -24.44 37.69
N ALA A 117 4.99 -23.38 38.47
CA ALA A 117 4.91 -22.00 38.00
C ALA A 117 5.98 -21.67 36.95
N MET A 118 7.22 -22.15 37.12
CA MET A 118 8.29 -21.98 36.13
C MET A 118 7.96 -22.69 34.81
N ALA A 119 7.48 -23.94 34.88
CA ALA A 119 7.04 -24.68 33.69
C ALA A 119 5.86 -23.98 33.00
N PHE A 120 4.88 -23.52 33.77
CA PHE A 120 3.75 -22.73 33.27
C PHE A 120 4.23 -21.45 32.56
N LEU A 121 5.07 -20.64 33.21
CA LEU A 121 5.54 -19.37 32.64
C LEU A 121 6.41 -19.57 31.40
N ALA A 122 7.26 -20.59 31.39
CA ALA A 122 8.08 -20.94 30.24
C ALA A 122 7.20 -21.35 29.06
N VAL A 123 6.30 -22.31 29.25
CA VAL A 123 5.39 -22.77 28.19
C VAL A 123 4.44 -21.67 27.75
N LEU A 124 3.97 -20.82 28.66
CA LEU A 124 3.08 -19.70 28.33
C LEU A 124 3.79 -18.68 27.45
N ARG A 125 5.04 -18.35 27.76
CA ARG A 125 5.84 -17.42 26.94
C ARG A 125 6.06 -17.98 25.54
N GLU A 126 6.61 -19.19 25.44
CA GLU A 126 6.86 -19.83 24.14
C GLU A 126 5.56 -20.07 23.37
N GLY A 127 4.47 -20.41 24.07
CA GLY A 127 3.14 -20.59 23.51
C GLY A 127 2.51 -19.29 23.00
N PHE A 128 2.71 -18.17 23.71
CA PHE A 128 2.29 -16.84 23.25
C PHE A 128 3.05 -16.43 21.98
N GLU A 129 4.38 -16.57 21.98
CA GLU A 129 5.22 -16.27 20.82
C GLU A 129 4.79 -17.14 19.62
N THR A 130 4.58 -18.45 19.85
CA THR A 130 4.07 -19.39 18.84
C THR A 130 2.71 -18.94 18.30
N ALA A 131 1.76 -18.58 19.17
CA ALA A 131 0.42 -18.17 18.76
C ALA A 131 0.47 -16.93 17.85
N VAL A 132 1.27 -15.92 18.20
CA VAL A 132 1.44 -14.69 17.40
C VAL A 132 2.08 -14.99 16.05
N PHE A 133 3.15 -15.80 16.01
CA PHE A 133 3.81 -16.15 14.75
C PHE A 133 2.93 -17.00 13.84
N LEU A 134 2.22 -17.97 14.40
CA LEU A 134 1.31 -18.82 13.64
C LEU A 134 0.17 -17.99 13.08
N LEU A 135 -0.41 -17.08 13.86
CA LEU A 135 -1.44 -16.18 13.36
C LEU A 135 -0.91 -15.33 12.19
N ALA A 136 0.23 -14.65 12.38
CA ALA A 136 0.84 -13.85 11.31
C ALA A 136 1.07 -14.62 10.01
N THR A 137 1.50 -15.88 10.13
CA THR A 137 1.79 -16.75 8.98
C THR A 137 0.52 -17.34 8.37
N ILE A 138 -0.53 -17.58 9.17
CA ILE A 138 -1.81 -18.11 8.70
C ILE A 138 -2.65 -17.03 8.03
N SER A 139 -2.71 -15.82 8.60
CA SER A 139 -3.60 -14.75 8.15
C SER A 139 -3.35 -14.32 6.70
N GLY A 140 -2.10 -14.32 6.20
CA GLY A 140 -1.86 -14.09 4.77
C GLY A 140 -1.39 -15.31 3.99
N ALA A 141 -1.56 -16.52 4.54
CA ALA A 141 -1.52 -17.71 3.73
C ALA A 141 -2.85 -17.86 2.98
N GLN A 142 -2.79 -18.07 1.66
CA GLN A 142 -4.00 -18.31 0.83
C GLN A 142 -4.80 -19.55 1.28
N THR A 143 -4.20 -20.46 2.06
CA THR A 143 -4.85 -21.68 2.58
C THR A 143 -4.50 -21.94 4.05
N GLY A 144 -5.25 -21.32 4.96
CA GLY A 144 -5.02 -21.40 6.41
C GLY A 144 -5.01 -22.82 7.01
N HIS A 145 -5.84 -23.74 6.50
CA HIS A 145 -5.90 -25.14 6.97
C HIS A 145 -4.56 -25.90 6.86
N TRP A 146 -3.87 -25.78 5.73
CA TRP A 146 -2.55 -26.39 5.53
C TRP A 146 -1.50 -25.76 6.45
N ALA A 147 -1.57 -24.45 6.66
CA ALA A 147 -0.69 -23.77 7.59
C ALA A 147 -0.89 -24.27 9.05
N GLY A 148 -2.14 -24.44 9.50
CA GLY A 148 -2.46 -25.04 10.80
C GLY A 148 -1.96 -26.48 10.96
N LEU A 149 -2.14 -27.33 9.93
CA LEU A 149 -1.60 -28.70 9.93
C LEU A 149 -0.07 -28.73 10.03
N GLY A 150 0.62 -27.82 9.33
CA GLY A 150 2.07 -27.67 9.44
C GLY A 150 2.52 -27.38 10.87
N ALA A 151 1.85 -26.44 11.54
CA ALA A 151 2.12 -26.10 12.94
C ALA A 151 1.92 -27.29 13.89
N ALA A 152 0.81 -28.00 13.74
CA ALA A 152 0.48 -29.17 14.55
C ALA A 152 1.52 -30.29 14.38
N LEU A 153 1.96 -30.56 13.16
CA LEU A 153 3.04 -31.53 12.88
C LEU A 153 4.38 -31.08 13.48
N GLY A 154 4.68 -29.78 13.44
CA GLY A 154 5.89 -29.21 14.03
C GLY A 154 5.92 -29.39 15.55
N LEU A 155 4.81 -29.06 16.21
CA LEU A 155 4.64 -29.26 17.66
C LEU A 155 4.66 -30.75 18.04
N ALA A 156 4.01 -31.62 17.26
CA ALA A 156 4.06 -33.06 17.51
C ALA A 156 5.50 -33.60 17.40
N ALA A 157 6.23 -33.17 16.37
CA ALA A 157 7.64 -33.51 16.21
C ALA A 157 8.49 -32.96 17.36
N SER A 158 8.25 -31.73 17.82
CA SER A 158 9.02 -31.14 18.91
C SER A 158 8.84 -31.89 20.23
N VAL A 159 7.62 -32.31 20.55
CA VAL A 159 7.32 -33.15 21.72
C VAL A 159 8.02 -34.50 21.60
N ALA A 160 7.97 -35.13 20.43
CA ALA A 160 8.67 -36.41 20.20
C ALA A 160 10.19 -36.28 20.35
N LEU A 161 10.79 -35.23 19.78
CA LEU A 161 12.22 -34.95 19.92
C LEU A 161 12.60 -34.63 21.38
N GLY A 162 11.83 -33.77 22.05
CA GLY A 162 12.06 -33.41 23.45
C GLY A 162 12.01 -34.63 24.37
N TRP A 163 11.04 -35.51 24.16
CA TRP A 163 10.93 -36.79 24.88
C TRP A 163 12.12 -37.72 24.60
N ALA A 164 12.54 -37.86 23.33
CA ALA A 164 13.69 -38.68 22.96
C ALA A 164 15.00 -38.17 23.58
N ILE A 165 15.16 -36.84 23.69
CA ILE A 165 16.29 -36.20 24.37
C ILE A 165 16.23 -36.47 25.89
N ALA A 166 15.06 -36.32 26.51
CA ALA A 166 14.86 -36.54 27.94
C ALA A 166 15.12 -38.00 28.37
N GLN A 167 14.85 -38.97 27.49
CA GLN A 167 15.15 -40.39 27.74
C GLN A 167 16.62 -40.77 27.45
N GLY A 168 17.47 -39.81 27.05
CA GLY A 168 18.88 -40.07 26.73
C GLY A 168 19.11 -40.79 25.40
N GLY A 169 18.05 -41.04 24.61
CA GLY A 169 18.10 -41.80 23.36
C GLY A 169 18.71 -41.04 22.19
N MET A 170 18.83 -39.71 22.27
CA MET A 170 19.32 -38.89 21.16
C MET A 170 20.24 -37.75 21.63
N ARG A 171 21.52 -37.81 21.23
CA ARG A 171 22.50 -36.73 21.47
C ARG A 171 22.43 -35.71 20.33
N LEU A 172 21.43 -34.83 20.38
CA LEU A 172 21.25 -33.80 19.36
C LEU A 172 22.23 -32.64 19.60
N ASN A 173 22.97 -32.23 18.57
CA ASN A 173 23.80 -31.03 18.65
C ASN A 173 22.92 -29.80 18.46
N LEU A 174 22.35 -29.29 19.56
CA LEU A 174 21.46 -28.12 19.57
C LEU A 174 22.05 -26.93 18.81
N GLY A 175 23.37 -26.69 18.94
CA GLY A 175 24.04 -25.61 18.22
C GLY A 175 24.05 -25.77 16.69
N ARG A 176 24.07 -27.00 16.16
CA ARG A 176 23.90 -27.24 14.71
C ARG A 176 22.44 -27.16 14.29
N PHE A 177 21.54 -27.72 15.10
CA PHE A 177 20.10 -27.69 14.84
C PHE A 177 19.60 -26.25 14.71
N PHE A 178 19.82 -25.42 15.73
CA PHE A 178 19.40 -24.02 15.73
C PHE A 178 20.06 -23.18 14.64
N ARG A 179 21.26 -23.55 14.18
CA ARG A 179 21.92 -22.87 13.06
C ARG A 179 21.21 -23.15 11.74
N TRP A 180 20.88 -24.42 11.46
CA TRP A 180 20.19 -24.79 10.21
C TRP A 180 18.74 -24.29 10.21
N THR A 181 18.02 -24.45 11.31
CA THR A 181 16.65 -23.92 11.42
C THR A 181 16.65 -22.39 11.40
N GLY A 182 17.67 -21.74 11.95
CA GLY A 182 17.85 -20.29 11.86
C GLY A 182 18.02 -19.77 10.43
N VAL A 183 18.74 -20.47 9.54
CA VAL A 183 18.87 -20.08 8.12
C VAL A 183 17.48 -20.09 7.47
N PHE A 184 16.73 -21.16 7.73
CA PHE A 184 15.39 -21.31 7.19
C PHE A 184 14.44 -20.24 7.73
N LEU A 185 14.50 -19.92 9.03
CA LEU A 185 13.67 -18.88 9.63
C LEU A 185 13.95 -17.49 9.07
N ILE A 186 15.20 -17.17 8.73
CA ILE A 186 15.50 -15.89 8.04
C ILE A 186 14.85 -15.86 6.66
N LEU A 187 14.85 -16.98 5.91
CA LEU A 187 14.17 -17.06 4.62
C LEU A 187 12.64 -16.92 4.76
N VAL A 188 12.04 -17.58 5.75
CA VAL A 188 10.61 -17.45 6.07
C VAL A 188 10.27 -16.02 6.48
N ALA A 189 11.07 -15.42 7.36
CA ALA A 189 10.87 -14.04 7.80
C ALA A 189 11.02 -13.05 6.64
N ALA A 190 11.93 -13.31 5.69
CA ALA A 190 11.99 -12.56 4.44
C ALA A 190 10.69 -12.70 3.64
N GLY A 191 10.12 -13.91 3.57
CA GLY A 191 8.79 -14.14 3.00
C GLY A 191 7.67 -13.35 3.68
N LEU A 192 7.68 -13.31 5.03
CA LEU A 192 6.76 -12.49 5.81
C LEU A 192 6.92 -10.99 5.53
N VAL A 193 8.13 -10.51 5.18
CA VAL A 193 8.34 -9.13 4.73
C VAL A 193 7.61 -8.84 3.43
N LEU A 194 7.60 -9.76 2.44
CA LEU A 194 6.80 -9.56 1.22
C LEU A 194 5.32 -9.44 1.56
N GLN A 195 4.82 -10.36 2.38
CA GLN A 195 3.42 -10.35 2.80
C GLN A 195 3.08 -9.06 3.55
N THR A 196 3.93 -8.63 4.48
CA THR A 196 3.76 -7.36 5.21
C THR A 196 3.66 -6.16 4.25
N LEU A 197 4.51 -6.11 3.21
CA LEU A 197 4.49 -5.03 2.23
C LEU A 197 3.25 -5.10 1.31
N ARG A 198 2.77 -6.31 1.02
CA ARG A 198 1.53 -6.53 0.28
C ARG A 198 0.30 -6.10 1.09
N SER A 199 0.19 -6.54 2.33
CA SER A 199 -0.88 -6.10 3.25
C SER A 199 -0.79 -4.60 3.54
N ALA A 200 0.42 -4.01 3.58
CA ALA A 200 0.58 -2.56 3.70
C ALA A 200 0.03 -1.81 2.47
N HIS A 201 0.11 -2.40 1.29
CA HIS A 201 -0.51 -1.86 0.09
C HIS A 201 -2.03 -1.97 0.12
N GLU A 202 -2.55 -3.14 0.50
CA GLU A 202 -3.99 -3.40 0.66
C GLU A 202 -4.61 -2.47 1.70
N ALA A 203 -3.93 -2.28 2.84
CA ALA A 203 -4.28 -1.33 3.89
C ALA A 203 -4.22 0.16 3.47
N GLY A 204 -3.68 0.46 2.27
CA GLY A 204 -3.51 1.81 1.75
C GLY A 204 -2.37 2.61 2.36
N TRP A 205 -1.47 1.97 3.13
CA TRP A 205 -0.29 2.61 3.73
C TRP A 205 0.86 2.76 2.74
N LEU A 206 1.03 1.80 1.82
CA LEU A 206 2.14 1.78 0.87
C LEU A 206 1.64 1.65 -0.57
N LEU A 207 1.47 2.79 -1.24
CA LEU A 207 0.91 2.83 -2.60
C LEU A 207 1.97 2.88 -3.71
N ALA A 208 3.24 3.08 -3.36
CA ALA A 208 4.35 3.19 -4.30
C ALA A 208 5.02 1.82 -4.58
N GLY A 209 5.75 1.73 -5.70
CA GLY A 209 6.54 0.57 -6.08
C GLY A 209 5.72 -0.68 -6.43
N GLN A 210 4.48 -0.49 -6.88
CA GLN A 210 3.51 -1.58 -7.15
C GLN A 210 3.63 -2.17 -8.56
N GLN A 211 4.57 -1.64 -9.34
CA GLN A 211 4.91 -2.15 -10.66
C GLN A 211 5.46 -3.58 -10.59
N ARG A 212 4.94 -4.45 -11.47
CA ARG A 212 5.35 -5.84 -11.61
C ARG A 212 6.74 -5.89 -12.26
N ILE A 213 7.73 -6.46 -11.56
CA ILE A 213 9.10 -6.57 -12.10
C ILE A 213 9.26 -7.82 -12.95
N ALA A 214 8.72 -8.93 -12.48
CA ALA A 214 8.97 -10.23 -13.08
C ALA A 214 7.67 -11.02 -13.20
N ASP A 215 7.58 -11.79 -14.27
CA ASP A 215 6.58 -12.84 -14.41
C ASP A 215 7.20 -14.17 -13.95
N LEU A 216 6.93 -14.57 -12.70
CA LEU A 216 7.40 -15.83 -12.14
C LEU A 216 6.39 -16.95 -12.34
N SER A 217 5.39 -16.80 -13.22
CA SER A 217 4.38 -17.85 -13.48
C SER A 217 5.00 -19.18 -13.93
N TRP A 218 6.19 -19.15 -14.56
CA TRP A 218 6.93 -20.35 -14.95
C TRP A 218 7.50 -21.12 -13.74
N LEU A 219 7.86 -20.41 -12.66
CA LEU A 219 8.45 -20.95 -11.44
C LEU A 219 7.39 -21.27 -10.38
N VAL A 220 6.40 -20.41 -10.25
CA VAL A 220 5.28 -20.47 -9.30
C VAL A 220 3.97 -20.72 -10.09
N ALA A 221 3.92 -21.85 -10.80
CA ALA A 221 2.71 -22.26 -11.52
C ALA A 221 1.62 -22.70 -10.52
N PRO A 222 0.43 -22.07 -10.51
CA PRO A 222 -0.64 -22.41 -9.58
C PRO A 222 -0.99 -23.91 -9.60
N GLY A 223 -1.15 -24.51 -8.43
CA GLY A 223 -1.50 -25.92 -8.28
C GLY A 223 -0.32 -26.92 -8.31
N THR A 224 0.93 -26.46 -8.48
CA THR A 224 2.11 -27.33 -8.46
C THR A 224 2.76 -27.42 -7.07
N VAL A 225 3.30 -28.58 -6.70
CA VAL A 225 4.02 -28.76 -5.41
C VAL A 225 5.18 -27.76 -5.26
N ARG A 226 5.88 -27.46 -6.36
CA ARG A 226 6.93 -26.43 -6.39
C ARG A 226 6.41 -25.03 -6.04
N SER A 227 5.22 -24.64 -6.51
CA SER A 227 4.61 -23.34 -6.16
C SER A 227 4.24 -23.29 -4.69
N ALA A 228 3.68 -24.37 -4.15
CA ALA A 228 3.37 -24.50 -2.73
C ALA A 228 4.63 -24.46 -1.86
N LEU A 229 5.76 -24.99 -2.35
CA LEU A 229 7.05 -24.88 -1.68
C LEU A 229 7.61 -23.45 -1.79
N ILE A 230 7.71 -22.87 -2.97
CA ILE A 230 8.33 -21.55 -3.15
C ILE A 230 7.51 -20.45 -2.47
N THR A 231 6.20 -20.42 -2.69
CA THR A 231 5.31 -19.46 -2.04
C THR A 231 5.11 -19.79 -0.56
N GLY A 232 5.00 -21.07 -0.19
CA GLY A 232 4.77 -21.47 1.21
C GLY A 232 6.01 -21.49 2.11
N VAL A 233 7.22 -21.49 1.55
CA VAL A 233 8.50 -21.48 2.28
C VAL A 233 9.15 -20.11 2.22
N LEU A 234 9.27 -19.54 1.02
CA LEU A 234 9.99 -18.29 0.80
C LEU A 234 9.05 -17.08 0.78
N GLY A 235 7.73 -17.28 0.80
CA GLY A 235 6.74 -16.21 0.67
C GLY A 235 6.74 -15.53 -0.70
N ILE A 236 7.43 -16.10 -1.70
CA ILE A 236 7.60 -15.46 -3.01
C ILE A 236 6.33 -15.66 -3.86
N PRO A 237 5.62 -14.58 -4.24
CA PRO A 237 4.45 -14.65 -5.10
C PRO A 237 4.85 -14.86 -6.57
N ALA A 238 3.88 -15.26 -7.40
CA ALA A 238 4.07 -15.39 -8.86
C ALA A 238 4.25 -14.03 -9.58
N ASP A 239 3.82 -12.95 -8.94
CA ASP A 239 3.83 -11.57 -9.43
C ASP A 239 4.56 -10.62 -8.46
N PRO A 240 5.89 -10.80 -8.23
CA PRO A 240 6.62 -9.95 -7.30
C PRO A 240 6.60 -8.49 -7.75
N ARG A 241 6.17 -7.62 -6.84
CA ARG A 241 6.18 -6.16 -7.03
C ARG A 241 7.54 -5.58 -6.66
N LEU A 242 7.86 -4.39 -7.19
CA LEU A 242 9.16 -3.75 -6.93
C LEU A 242 9.44 -3.54 -5.46
N ILE A 243 8.47 -3.02 -4.71
CA ILE A 243 8.65 -2.74 -3.30
C ILE A 243 8.83 -4.03 -2.48
N GLU A 244 8.10 -5.09 -2.84
CA GLU A 244 8.19 -6.41 -2.19
C GLU A 244 9.58 -7.02 -2.35
N LEU A 245 10.13 -6.99 -3.58
CA LEU A 245 11.47 -7.53 -3.86
C LEU A 245 12.56 -6.72 -3.17
N LEU A 246 12.47 -5.38 -3.19
CA LEU A 246 13.43 -4.52 -2.51
C LEU A 246 13.40 -4.75 -1.00
N GLY A 247 12.21 -4.85 -0.41
CA GLY A 247 12.05 -5.17 1.02
C GLY A 247 12.63 -6.54 1.38
N TRP A 248 12.39 -7.55 0.55
CA TRP A 248 12.97 -8.88 0.73
C TRP A 248 14.50 -8.86 0.75
N ILE A 249 15.13 -8.19 -0.22
CA ILE A 249 16.59 -8.04 -0.29
C ILE A 249 17.10 -7.23 0.90
N ALA A 250 16.45 -6.11 1.21
CA ALA A 250 16.81 -5.21 2.30
C ALA A 250 16.70 -5.88 3.69
N TYR A 251 15.86 -6.89 3.83
CA TYR A 251 15.78 -7.71 5.03
C TYR A 251 16.80 -8.87 5.00
N LEU A 252 16.75 -9.70 3.95
CA LEU A 252 17.49 -10.96 3.88
C LEU A 252 19.00 -10.74 3.92
N VAL A 253 19.52 -9.82 3.11
CA VAL A 253 20.97 -9.62 2.97
C VAL A 253 21.59 -9.12 4.28
N PRO A 254 21.09 -8.06 4.95
CA PRO A 254 21.67 -7.60 6.20
C PRO A 254 21.51 -8.61 7.35
N VAL A 255 20.34 -9.25 7.49
CA VAL A 255 20.09 -10.20 8.59
C VAL A 255 20.93 -11.47 8.42
N ALA A 256 21.02 -12.02 7.20
CA ALA A 256 21.89 -13.16 6.93
C ALA A 256 23.37 -12.81 7.14
N ALA A 257 23.81 -11.63 6.67
CA ALA A 257 25.17 -11.15 6.90
C ALA A 257 25.45 -11.01 8.40
N LEU A 258 24.58 -10.36 9.19
CA LEU A 258 24.76 -10.20 10.64
C LEU A 258 24.82 -11.54 11.40
N THR A 259 24.06 -12.53 10.95
CA THR A 259 23.91 -13.82 11.64
C THR A 259 25.04 -14.78 11.29
N TYR A 260 25.41 -14.88 10.01
CA TYR A 260 26.34 -15.89 9.50
C TYR A 260 27.70 -15.35 9.06
N TRP A 261 28.01 -14.07 9.33
CA TRP A 261 29.32 -13.53 9.00
C TRP A 261 30.45 -14.41 9.55
N PRO A 262 31.39 -14.89 8.71
CA PRO A 262 32.47 -15.76 9.14
C PRO A 262 33.28 -15.11 10.26
N ARG A 263 33.52 -15.85 11.35
CA ARG A 263 34.27 -15.33 12.51
C ARG A 263 35.70 -14.90 12.13
N ALA A 264 36.32 -15.60 11.19
CA ALA A 264 37.66 -15.29 10.68
C ALA A 264 37.71 -13.98 9.86
N LEU A 265 36.58 -13.56 9.27
CA LEU A 265 36.47 -12.33 8.47
C LEU A 265 35.86 -11.18 9.28
N ARG A 266 35.73 -11.32 10.60
CA ARG A 266 35.20 -10.24 11.44
C ARG A 266 36.23 -9.11 11.50
N PRO A 267 35.89 -7.90 11.02
CA PRO A 267 36.81 -6.79 11.07
C PRO A 267 37.18 -6.46 12.52
N ASP A 268 38.45 -6.11 12.73
CA ASP A 268 38.95 -5.56 13.99
C ASP A 268 38.05 -4.38 14.44
N PRO A 269 37.75 -4.20 15.74
CA PRO A 269 36.91 -3.11 16.26
C PRO A 269 37.10 -1.74 15.59
N ARG A 270 38.34 -1.35 15.28
CA ARG A 270 38.65 -0.09 14.58
C ARG A 270 38.15 -0.08 13.13
N THR A 271 38.44 -1.14 12.37
CA THR A 271 37.95 -1.33 11.01
C THR A 271 36.43 -1.44 10.97
N ALA A 272 35.81 -2.10 11.94
CA ALA A 272 34.36 -2.20 12.08
C ALA A 272 33.70 -0.84 12.34
N GLN A 273 34.34 0.01 13.15
CA GLN A 273 33.89 1.38 13.40
C GLN A 273 34.00 2.24 12.13
N TRP A 274 35.13 2.17 11.42
CA TRP A 274 35.33 2.90 10.17
C TRP A 274 34.36 2.47 9.07
N LEU A 275 34.11 1.16 8.92
CA LEU A 275 33.13 0.62 7.97
C LEU A 275 31.72 1.13 8.27
N ARG A 276 31.31 1.15 9.54
CA ARG A 276 29.99 1.70 9.93
C ARG A 276 29.89 3.21 9.68
N GLY A 277 30.94 3.96 9.97
CA GLY A 277 31.00 5.40 9.64
C GLY A 277 30.90 5.64 8.13
N SER A 278 31.62 4.86 7.34
CA SER A 278 31.59 4.93 5.88
C SER A 278 30.22 4.57 5.30
N LEU A 279 29.60 3.51 5.82
CA LEU A 279 28.22 3.14 5.48
C LEU A 279 27.22 4.24 5.86
N ALA A 280 27.36 4.85 7.03
CA ALA A 280 26.51 5.97 7.44
C ALA A 280 26.62 7.15 6.46
N VAL A 281 27.84 7.53 6.08
CA VAL A 281 28.07 8.59 5.08
C VAL A 281 27.50 8.20 3.71
N ALA A 282 27.70 6.95 3.28
CA ALA A 282 27.15 6.46 2.01
C ALA A 282 25.62 6.51 1.98
N PHE A 283 24.95 6.07 3.05
CA PHE A 283 23.48 6.15 3.15
C PHE A 283 22.97 7.60 3.21
N ALA A 284 23.66 8.49 3.94
CA ALA A 284 23.30 9.91 3.97
C ALA A 284 23.48 10.58 2.60
N ALA A 285 24.59 10.30 1.90
CA ALA A 285 24.84 10.81 0.55
C ALA A 285 23.81 10.28 -0.46
N LEU A 286 23.45 9.00 -0.37
CA LEU A 286 22.40 8.39 -1.19
C LEU A 286 21.04 9.03 -0.91
N ALA A 287 20.70 9.28 0.36
CA ALA A 287 19.46 9.95 0.74
C ALA A 287 19.37 11.36 0.11
N VAL A 288 20.42 12.16 0.22
CA VAL A 288 20.48 13.51 -0.38
C VAL A 288 20.44 13.43 -1.91
N GLY A 289 21.20 12.52 -2.51
CA GLY A 289 21.25 12.33 -3.96
C GLY A 289 19.89 11.97 -4.54
N ILE A 290 19.19 11.00 -3.94
CA ILE A 290 17.83 10.63 -4.35
C ILE A 290 16.87 11.81 -4.16
N ALA A 291 16.86 12.45 -2.99
CA ALA A 291 15.95 13.57 -2.72
C ALA A 291 16.14 14.76 -3.67
N ALA A 292 17.39 15.03 -4.08
CA ALA A 292 17.72 16.18 -4.94
C ALA A 292 17.56 15.89 -6.44
N LEU A 293 17.80 14.65 -6.88
CA LEU A 293 17.86 14.30 -8.31
C LEU A 293 16.61 13.57 -8.82
N TRP A 294 15.65 13.22 -7.95
CA TRP A 294 14.46 12.50 -8.40
C TRP A 294 13.56 13.40 -9.29
N PRO A 295 13.17 12.94 -10.49
CA PRO A 295 12.39 13.75 -11.43
C PRO A 295 11.02 14.15 -10.88
N GLN A 296 10.63 15.42 -11.03
CA GLN A 296 9.28 15.88 -10.70
C GLN A 296 8.27 15.35 -11.72
N PRO A 297 7.14 14.76 -11.28
CA PRO A 297 6.12 14.26 -12.18
C PRO A 297 5.40 15.42 -12.87
N GLN A 298 5.54 15.51 -14.19
CA GLN A 298 4.85 16.47 -15.04
C GLN A 298 4.05 15.72 -16.10
N VAL A 299 2.87 16.23 -16.43
CA VAL A 299 2.04 15.74 -17.53
C VAL A 299 1.56 16.95 -18.30
N THR A 300 1.87 16.98 -19.60
CA THR A 300 1.34 17.96 -20.54
C THR A 300 0.04 17.42 -21.08
N LEU A 301 -1.07 18.08 -20.75
CA LEU A 301 -2.36 17.80 -21.39
C LEU A 301 -2.46 18.60 -22.69
N PRO A 302 -3.20 18.10 -23.69
CA PRO A 302 -3.52 18.89 -24.87
C PRO A 302 -4.20 20.20 -24.45
N ASP A 303 -3.71 21.33 -24.98
CA ASP A 303 -4.31 22.65 -24.72
C ASP A 303 -5.72 22.79 -25.34
N HIS A 304 -6.06 21.89 -26.26
CA HIS A 304 -7.28 21.90 -27.06
C HIS A 304 -7.91 20.51 -27.03
N ALA A 305 -9.21 20.45 -26.76
CA ALA A 305 -10.00 19.22 -26.83
C ALA A 305 -11.10 19.36 -27.90
N PRO A 306 -11.15 18.45 -28.89
CA PRO A 306 -12.20 18.51 -29.91
C PRO A 306 -13.57 18.26 -29.29
N ARG A 307 -14.61 18.87 -29.89
CA ARG A 307 -16.01 18.68 -29.51
C ARG A 307 -16.79 17.96 -30.60
N VAL A 308 -17.82 17.25 -30.19
CA VAL A 308 -18.70 16.45 -31.07
C VAL A 308 -20.16 16.83 -30.75
N LEU A 309 -21.01 16.94 -31.77
CA LEU A 309 -22.43 17.20 -31.59
C LEU A 309 -23.15 15.91 -31.20
N GLU A 310 -24.11 16.00 -30.29
CA GLU A 310 -24.86 14.84 -29.83
C GLU A 310 -25.72 14.27 -30.99
N GLY A 311 -25.33 13.10 -31.50
CA GLY A 311 -25.99 12.42 -32.63
C GLY A 311 -25.12 12.17 -33.87
N ASP A 312 -23.92 12.76 -33.96
CA ASP A 312 -22.97 12.52 -35.05
C ASP A 312 -21.56 12.28 -34.47
N VAL A 313 -21.29 11.04 -34.06
CA VAL A 313 -20.10 10.67 -33.26
C VAL A 313 -18.80 10.70 -34.07
N ASP A 314 -18.89 10.59 -35.40
CA ASP A 314 -17.75 10.43 -36.30
C ASP A 314 -17.30 11.73 -36.98
N THR A 315 -18.03 12.85 -36.82
CA THR A 315 -17.62 14.16 -37.36
C THR A 315 -17.22 15.12 -36.23
N SER A 316 -16.00 15.64 -36.30
CA SER A 316 -15.55 16.75 -35.45
C SER A 316 -16.35 18.00 -35.83
N ALA A 317 -17.46 18.24 -35.14
CA ALA A 317 -18.52 19.14 -35.59
C ALA A 317 -18.42 20.57 -35.00
N GLY A 318 -17.27 20.97 -34.45
CA GLY A 318 -17.04 22.39 -34.18
C GLY A 318 -15.71 22.74 -33.51
N PRO A 319 -15.51 24.02 -33.16
CA PRO A 319 -14.26 24.53 -32.59
C PRO A 319 -13.82 23.82 -31.31
N ASP A 320 -12.50 23.73 -31.14
CA ASP A 320 -11.88 23.10 -29.98
C ASP A 320 -12.20 23.83 -28.66
N LEU A 321 -12.34 23.04 -27.61
CA LEU A 321 -12.46 23.47 -26.23
C LEU A 321 -11.07 23.76 -25.66
N ARG A 322 -10.91 24.89 -24.98
CA ARG A 322 -9.67 25.24 -24.28
C ARG A 322 -9.97 25.84 -22.92
N LEU A 323 -9.34 25.31 -21.87
CA LEU A 323 -9.45 25.87 -20.52
C LEU A 323 -8.22 26.72 -20.20
N GLN A 324 -8.42 28.00 -19.91
CA GLN A 324 -7.37 28.92 -19.45
C GLN A 324 -7.74 29.45 -18.07
N GLY A 325 -7.22 28.80 -17.02
CA GLY A 325 -7.54 29.12 -15.64
C GLY A 325 -9.03 28.91 -15.35
N HIS A 326 -9.77 30.01 -15.24
CA HIS A 326 -11.22 29.99 -14.97
C HIS A 326 -12.08 30.26 -16.21
N MET A 327 -11.46 30.39 -17.39
CA MET A 327 -12.19 30.70 -18.63
C MET A 327 -12.18 29.50 -19.56
N LEU A 328 -13.37 29.01 -19.92
CA LEU A 328 -13.53 27.98 -20.94
C LEU A 328 -13.82 28.67 -22.28
N GLU A 329 -12.91 28.49 -23.23
CA GLU A 329 -13.06 28.94 -24.61
C GLU A 329 -13.71 27.81 -25.42
N ILE A 330 -14.80 28.14 -26.10
CA ILE A 330 -15.58 27.27 -26.96
C ILE A 330 -15.61 27.93 -28.34
N GLY A 331 -14.52 27.76 -29.10
CA GLY A 331 -14.28 28.55 -30.30
C GLY A 331 -14.18 30.04 -30.01
N ALA A 332 -15.13 30.82 -30.53
CA ALA A 332 -15.20 32.26 -30.29
C ALA A 332 -15.91 32.63 -28.98
N THR A 333 -16.67 31.71 -28.38
CA THR A 333 -17.40 31.98 -27.14
C THR A 333 -16.49 31.77 -25.94
N ARG A 334 -16.53 32.70 -24.99
CA ARG A 334 -15.82 32.59 -23.71
C ARG A 334 -16.81 32.44 -22.59
N VAL A 335 -16.62 31.42 -21.76
CA VAL A 335 -17.47 31.11 -20.60
C VAL A 335 -16.63 31.27 -19.34
N ASP A 336 -16.98 32.24 -18.51
CA ASP A 336 -16.31 32.47 -17.23
C ASP A 336 -16.88 31.54 -16.16
N LEU A 337 -16.02 30.71 -15.57
CA LEU A 337 -16.37 29.72 -14.57
C LEU A 337 -16.33 30.26 -13.13
N THR A 338 -15.86 31.50 -12.90
CA THR A 338 -15.69 32.05 -11.54
C THR A 338 -17.00 32.24 -10.77
N GLY A 339 -18.10 32.53 -11.49
CA GLY A 339 -19.43 32.75 -10.89
C GLY A 339 -20.19 31.47 -10.51
N ALA A 340 -19.68 30.28 -10.84
CA ALA A 340 -20.36 29.02 -10.59
C ALA A 340 -19.77 28.26 -9.40
N GLU A 341 -20.65 27.75 -8.54
CA GLU A 341 -20.26 26.94 -7.39
C GLU A 341 -19.60 25.64 -7.86
N ALA A 342 -18.43 25.34 -7.29
CA ALA A 342 -17.68 24.13 -7.60
C ALA A 342 -18.06 23.02 -6.61
N THR A 343 -18.74 21.98 -7.10
CA THR A 343 -19.14 20.84 -6.28
C THR A 343 -18.12 19.70 -6.45
N PRO A 344 -17.49 19.20 -5.37
CA PRO A 344 -16.60 18.04 -5.46
C PRO A 344 -17.39 16.76 -5.82
N GLU A 345 -16.94 16.06 -6.86
CA GLU A 345 -17.56 14.82 -7.34
C GLU A 345 -16.47 13.85 -7.83
N ARG A 346 -16.80 12.57 -8.01
CA ARG A 346 -15.97 11.64 -8.77
C ARG A 346 -16.49 11.46 -10.19
N HIS A 347 -15.74 11.95 -11.17
CA HIS A 347 -15.99 11.71 -12.59
C HIS A 347 -14.91 10.81 -13.18
N LEU A 348 -15.29 9.76 -13.92
CA LEU A 348 -14.36 8.77 -14.52
C LEU A 348 -13.38 8.12 -13.51
N GLY A 349 -13.82 7.99 -12.25
CA GLY A 349 -13.03 7.45 -11.14
C GLY A 349 -11.98 8.42 -10.58
N LEU A 350 -11.93 9.67 -11.05
CA LEU A 350 -11.02 10.71 -10.61
C LEU A 350 -11.76 11.74 -9.72
N PRO A 351 -11.10 12.29 -8.69
CA PRO A 351 -11.65 13.43 -7.95
C PRO A 351 -11.67 14.65 -8.88
N SER A 352 -12.85 15.23 -9.06
CA SER A 352 -13.10 16.34 -9.97
C SER A 352 -13.96 17.41 -9.31
N LEU A 353 -13.86 18.64 -9.80
CA LEU A 353 -14.77 19.72 -9.50
C LEU A 353 -15.76 19.86 -10.65
N HIS A 354 -17.03 19.64 -10.33
CA HIS A 354 -18.14 19.85 -11.24
C HIS A 354 -18.62 21.31 -11.12
N ARG A 355 -18.80 21.97 -12.27
CA ARG A 355 -19.38 23.32 -12.37
C ARG A 355 -20.40 23.36 -13.50
N GLN A 356 -21.52 24.04 -13.26
CA GLN A 356 -22.51 24.33 -14.28
C GLN A 356 -22.62 25.85 -14.47
N VAL A 357 -22.46 26.30 -15.71
CA VAL A 357 -22.37 27.73 -16.06
C VAL A 357 -23.29 28.04 -17.22
N GLN A 358 -23.86 29.23 -17.21
CA GLN A 358 -24.62 29.76 -18.33
C GLN A 358 -23.96 31.06 -18.80
N SER A 359 -23.74 31.19 -20.10
CA SER A 359 -23.17 32.39 -20.71
C SER A 359 -24.08 32.90 -21.82
N GLN A 360 -24.14 34.22 -21.96
CA GLN A 360 -24.85 34.94 -23.01
C GLN A 360 -23.86 35.82 -23.75
N THR A 361 -23.77 35.70 -25.06
CA THR A 361 -22.83 36.49 -25.88
C THR A 361 -23.51 36.92 -27.17
N GLU A 362 -23.34 38.20 -27.52
CA GLU A 362 -23.81 38.73 -28.80
C GLU A 362 -23.01 38.14 -29.97
N ILE A 363 -23.69 37.79 -31.07
CA ILE A 363 -23.04 37.17 -32.22
C ILE A 363 -22.46 38.26 -33.13
N ALA A 364 -21.14 38.45 -33.07
CA ALA A 364 -20.43 39.40 -33.93
C ALA A 364 -20.61 39.06 -35.43
N GLY A 365 -20.88 40.08 -36.24
CA GLY A 365 -21.04 39.94 -37.70
C GLY A 365 -22.40 39.39 -38.14
N ALA A 366 -23.37 39.24 -37.23
CA ALA A 366 -24.72 38.85 -37.59
C ALA A 366 -25.48 40.01 -38.28
N PRO A 367 -26.45 39.73 -39.18
CA PRO A 367 -27.22 40.78 -39.84
C PRO A 367 -28.02 41.61 -38.84
N GLY A 368 -27.81 42.94 -38.85
CA GLY A 368 -28.55 43.86 -37.97
C GLY A 368 -29.98 44.14 -38.42
N GLU A 369 -30.32 43.82 -39.67
CA GLU A 369 -31.68 43.87 -40.19
C GLU A 369 -32.01 42.58 -40.94
N ILE A 370 -33.26 42.11 -40.81
CA ILE A 370 -33.78 40.96 -41.55
C ILE A 370 -35.13 41.27 -42.18
N ASP A 371 -35.35 40.73 -43.37
CA ASP A 371 -36.65 40.82 -44.05
C ASP A 371 -37.59 39.68 -43.62
N LEU A 372 -38.84 39.79 -44.06
CA LEU A 372 -39.90 38.86 -43.69
C LEU A 372 -39.67 37.45 -44.30
N ALA A 373 -39.04 37.38 -45.48
CA ALA A 373 -38.68 36.12 -46.12
C ALA A 373 -37.57 35.37 -45.35
N THR A 374 -36.51 36.06 -44.96
CA THR A 374 -35.42 35.53 -44.11
C THR A 374 -35.97 35.07 -42.76
N LEU A 375 -36.85 35.87 -42.14
CA LEU A 375 -37.50 35.48 -40.89
C LEU A 375 -38.33 34.20 -41.03
N ALA A 376 -39.10 34.05 -42.11
CA ALA A 376 -39.87 32.84 -42.36
C ALA A 376 -38.97 31.62 -42.56
N GLN A 377 -37.83 31.78 -43.25
CA GLN A 377 -36.85 30.71 -43.43
C GLN A 377 -36.22 30.26 -42.10
N LEU A 378 -35.79 31.21 -41.26
CA LEU A 378 -35.21 30.93 -39.95
C LEU A 378 -36.20 30.26 -38.98
N ALA A 379 -37.50 30.48 -39.16
CA ALA A 379 -38.57 29.90 -38.35
C ALA A 379 -39.20 28.62 -38.95
N GLY A 380 -38.49 27.94 -39.87
CA GLY A 380 -38.94 26.65 -40.44
C GLY A 380 -40.02 26.78 -41.52
N GLY A 381 -40.03 27.89 -42.25
CA GLY A 381 -40.93 28.15 -43.38
C GLY A 381 -42.28 28.76 -43.00
N ARG A 382 -42.50 29.11 -41.73
CA ARG A 382 -43.71 29.78 -41.24
C ARG A 382 -43.36 31.01 -40.41
N LEU A 383 -44.17 32.06 -40.50
CA LEU A 383 -43.94 33.26 -39.69
C LEU A 383 -44.23 32.99 -38.21
N PRO A 384 -43.43 33.54 -37.28
CA PRO A 384 -43.69 33.42 -35.85
C PRO A 384 -45.07 33.96 -35.46
N VAL A 385 -45.65 33.37 -34.41
CA VAL A 385 -46.93 33.80 -33.86
C VAL A 385 -46.88 35.29 -33.49
N GLY A 386 -47.84 36.08 -33.98
CA GLY A 386 -47.90 37.52 -33.75
C GLY A 386 -47.19 38.38 -34.80
N VAL A 387 -46.55 37.75 -35.80
CA VAL A 387 -46.02 38.45 -36.98
C VAL A 387 -46.96 38.24 -38.16
N SER A 388 -47.52 39.32 -38.72
CA SER A 388 -48.41 39.25 -39.88
C SER A 388 -47.93 40.17 -41.00
N PRO A 389 -47.78 39.69 -42.25
CA PRO A 389 -47.23 40.50 -43.35
C PRO A 389 -47.98 41.81 -43.60
N ALA A 390 -49.30 41.81 -43.42
CA ALA A 390 -50.14 43.00 -43.64
C ALA A 390 -49.93 44.11 -42.61
N ARG A 391 -49.50 43.77 -41.38
CA ARG A 391 -49.27 44.75 -40.31
C ARG A 391 -47.79 45.00 -40.03
N ASN A 392 -46.96 44.02 -40.34
CA ASN A 392 -45.54 44.01 -40.00
C ASN A 392 -44.74 43.73 -41.29
N PRO A 393 -44.59 44.72 -42.19
CA PRO A 393 -43.98 44.50 -43.50
C PRO A 393 -42.44 44.34 -43.46
N GLY A 394 -41.78 44.70 -42.34
CA GLY A 394 -40.32 44.73 -42.25
C GLY A 394 -39.68 45.92 -42.99
N PRO A 395 -38.33 46.00 -43.05
CA PRO A 395 -37.36 45.12 -42.39
C PRO A 395 -37.42 45.25 -40.85
N PHE A 396 -37.02 44.19 -40.16
CA PHE A 396 -36.94 44.11 -38.70
C PHE A 396 -35.51 44.34 -38.25
N VAL A 397 -35.32 45.13 -37.19
CA VAL A 397 -34.03 45.21 -36.48
C VAL A 397 -33.82 43.91 -35.72
N ALA A 398 -32.67 43.28 -35.92
CA ALA A 398 -32.33 41.95 -35.45
C ALA A 398 -31.13 41.99 -34.50
N GLU A 399 -31.37 41.60 -33.25
CA GLU A 399 -30.33 41.39 -32.24
C GLU A 399 -30.13 39.88 -32.04
N TRP A 400 -28.90 39.40 -32.21
CA TRP A 400 -28.55 37.98 -32.17
C TRP A 400 -27.75 37.66 -30.93
N THR A 401 -28.29 36.80 -30.07
CA THR A 401 -27.62 36.35 -28.85
C THR A 401 -27.42 34.84 -28.88
N ARG A 402 -26.24 34.39 -28.48
CA ARG A 402 -25.94 32.99 -28.19
C ARG A 402 -26.07 32.73 -26.70
N LEU A 403 -26.81 31.68 -26.37
CA LEU A 403 -26.92 31.09 -25.04
C LEU A 403 -26.09 29.81 -25.02
N GLU A 404 -25.09 29.74 -24.15
CA GLU A 404 -24.34 28.52 -23.87
C GLU A 404 -24.63 28.07 -22.44
N GLN A 405 -25.15 26.85 -22.28
CA GLN A 405 -25.23 26.17 -20.99
C GLN A 405 -24.17 25.08 -20.97
N VAL A 406 -23.25 25.13 -20.02
CA VAL A 406 -22.08 24.25 -20.00
C VAL A 406 -21.93 23.58 -18.64
N THR A 407 -21.71 22.28 -18.67
CA THR A 407 -21.26 21.49 -17.53
C THR A 407 -19.81 21.09 -17.75
N VAL A 408 -18.96 21.37 -16.76
CA VAL A 408 -17.52 21.16 -16.84
C VAL A 408 -17.05 20.36 -15.63
N TRP A 409 -16.23 19.33 -15.88
CA TRP A 409 -15.47 18.63 -14.87
C TRP A 409 -13.99 19.02 -15.00
N THR A 410 -13.43 19.53 -13.91
CA THR A 410 -12.02 19.92 -13.85
C THR A 410 -11.27 19.10 -12.78
N ALA A 411 -10.02 18.78 -13.05
CA ALA A 411 -9.14 18.07 -12.11
C ALA A 411 -7.91 18.94 -11.81
N GLY A 412 -8.01 19.80 -10.79
CA GLY A 412 -7.06 20.91 -10.62
C GLY A 412 -7.28 21.95 -11.72
N ASP A 413 -6.21 22.32 -12.43
CA ASP A 413 -6.26 23.31 -13.53
C ASP A 413 -6.55 22.66 -14.90
N ALA A 414 -6.76 21.34 -14.94
CA ALA A 414 -6.99 20.56 -16.15
C ALA A 414 -8.47 20.38 -16.47
N LEU A 415 -8.82 20.48 -17.76
CA LEU A 415 -10.11 20.06 -18.28
C LEU A 415 -10.15 18.52 -18.35
N LEU A 416 -11.06 17.91 -17.58
CA LEU A 416 -11.24 16.45 -17.60
C LEU A 416 -12.34 16.05 -18.58
N ASP A 417 -13.47 16.75 -18.53
CA ASP A 417 -14.61 16.52 -19.40
C ASP A 417 -15.48 17.78 -19.48
N ALA A 418 -16.21 17.94 -20.56
CA ALA A 418 -17.17 19.02 -20.73
C ALA A 418 -18.30 18.63 -21.67
N GLN A 419 -19.49 19.11 -21.34
CA GLN A 419 -20.66 18.98 -22.19
C GLN A 419 -21.47 20.26 -22.12
N GLY A 420 -22.26 20.53 -23.14
CA GLY A 420 -23.09 21.72 -23.12
C GLY A 420 -24.15 21.72 -24.18
N HIS A 421 -24.91 22.80 -24.16
CA HIS A 421 -26.00 23.03 -25.08
C HIS A 421 -25.96 24.49 -25.56
N SER A 422 -25.83 24.64 -26.87
CA SER A 422 -25.80 25.92 -27.56
C SER A 422 -27.17 26.22 -28.17
N ALA A 423 -27.72 27.38 -27.85
CA ALA A 423 -28.94 27.90 -28.47
C ALA A 423 -28.71 29.32 -28.99
N VAL A 424 -29.33 29.68 -30.10
CA VAL A 424 -29.32 31.05 -30.62
C VAL A 424 -30.70 31.64 -30.48
N THR A 425 -30.76 32.84 -29.93
CA THR A 425 -31.98 33.65 -29.87
C THR A 425 -31.83 34.88 -30.74
N LEU A 426 -32.90 35.16 -31.47
CA LEU A 426 -33.06 36.32 -32.33
C LEU A 426 -34.15 37.18 -31.73
N ARG A 427 -33.78 38.39 -31.31
CA ARG A 427 -34.70 39.41 -30.82
C ARG A 427 -34.98 40.41 -31.94
N LEU A 428 -36.26 40.56 -32.27
CA LEU A 428 -36.76 41.42 -33.32
C LEU A 428 -37.43 42.64 -32.75
N SER A 429 -37.16 43.79 -33.36
CA SER A 429 -37.84 45.06 -33.10
C SER A 429 -38.03 45.86 -34.40
N GLY A 430 -38.86 46.91 -34.38
CA GLY A 430 -39.17 47.68 -35.59
C GLY A 430 -40.06 46.92 -36.58
N GLY A 431 -40.05 47.31 -37.86
CA GLY A 431 -40.78 46.62 -38.93
C GLY A 431 -42.31 46.51 -38.76
N GLY A 432 -42.92 47.37 -37.94
CA GLY A 432 -44.35 47.35 -37.60
C GLY A 432 -44.72 46.59 -36.31
N LEU A 433 -43.74 46.04 -35.57
CA LEU A 433 -43.97 45.39 -34.28
C LEU A 433 -44.23 46.42 -33.16
N THR A 434 -45.32 46.23 -32.40
CA THR A 434 -45.63 47.05 -31.23
C THR A 434 -44.82 46.65 -29.99
N THR A 435 -44.37 45.40 -29.91
CA THR A 435 -43.49 44.90 -28.86
C THR A 435 -42.37 44.03 -29.45
N PRO A 436 -41.16 44.06 -28.89
CA PRO A 436 -40.09 43.19 -29.33
C PRO A 436 -40.47 41.71 -29.23
N ARG A 437 -39.99 40.89 -30.16
CA ARG A 437 -40.26 39.45 -30.21
C ARG A 437 -38.95 38.67 -30.20
N THR A 438 -38.82 37.73 -29.28
CA THR A 438 -37.66 36.83 -29.23
C THR A 438 -38.07 35.46 -29.74
N LEU A 439 -37.31 34.91 -30.68
CA LEU A 439 -37.47 33.55 -31.17
C LEU A 439 -36.15 32.80 -31.03
N ARG A 440 -36.25 31.49 -30.80
CA ARG A 440 -35.11 30.57 -30.86
C ARG A 440 -34.93 30.12 -32.31
N VAL A 441 -33.69 30.09 -32.78
CA VAL A 441 -33.35 29.75 -34.16
C VAL A 441 -32.45 28.51 -34.15
N ASP A 442 -32.70 27.58 -35.07
CA ASP A 442 -31.99 26.30 -35.18
C ASP A 442 -30.67 26.38 -35.98
N SER A 443 -30.35 27.57 -36.50
CA SER A 443 -29.07 27.83 -37.17
C SER A 443 -28.64 29.27 -36.93
N ALA A 444 -27.35 29.45 -36.62
CA ALA A 444 -26.78 30.78 -36.48
C ALA A 444 -26.39 31.35 -37.85
N PRO A 445 -26.47 32.68 -38.05
CA PRO A 445 -26.06 33.32 -39.31
C PRO A 445 -24.57 33.15 -39.63
N SER A 446 -23.73 32.85 -38.63
CA SER A 446 -22.29 32.59 -38.78
C SER A 446 -21.94 31.12 -39.10
N GLY A 447 -22.94 30.25 -39.31
CA GLY A 447 -22.73 28.82 -39.60
C GLY A 447 -22.31 27.99 -38.38
N SER A 448 -22.31 28.57 -37.19
CA SER A 448 -21.97 27.84 -35.96
C SER A 448 -23.07 26.84 -35.58
N ALA A 449 -22.66 25.62 -35.25
CA ALA A 449 -23.57 24.59 -34.77
C ALA A 449 -24.33 25.02 -33.49
N THR A 450 -25.62 24.72 -33.49
CA THR A 450 -26.53 24.82 -32.34
C THR A 450 -27.00 23.42 -31.97
N GLY A 451 -27.25 23.18 -30.69
CA GLY A 451 -27.59 21.87 -30.18
C GLY A 451 -26.72 21.45 -29.01
N ALA A 452 -26.95 20.22 -28.54
CA ALA A 452 -26.13 19.61 -27.52
C ALA A 452 -24.78 19.16 -28.10
N TRP A 453 -23.72 19.36 -27.34
CA TRP A 453 -22.37 19.01 -27.68
C TRP A 453 -21.66 18.39 -26.48
N VAL A 454 -20.73 17.49 -26.76
CA VAL A 454 -19.88 16.83 -25.77
C VAL A 454 -18.42 16.94 -26.19
N MET A 455 -17.51 16.94 -25.24
CA MET A 455 -16.09 16.74 -25.49
C MET A 455 -15.89 15.37 -26.15
N ALA A 456 -15.01 15.29 -27.14
CA ALA A 456 -14.79 14.06 -27.89
C ALA A 456 -14.40 12.92 -26.94
N PRO A 457 -15.06 11.74 -27.01
CA PRO A 457 -14.80 10.65 -26.07
C PRO A 457 -13.32 10.22 -26.01
N ALA A 458 -12.61 10.27 -27.14
CA ALA A 458 -11.18 9.99 -27.22
C ALA A 458 -10.34 10.99 -26.41
N ALA A 459 -10.64 12.29 -26.50
CA ALA A 459 -9.97 13.34 -25.74
C ALA A 459 -10.27 13.22 -24.24
N THR A 460 -11.50 12.86 -23.88
CA THR A 460 -11.91 12.62 -22.48
C THR A 460 -11.15 11.44 -21.88
N GLN A 461 -10.97 10.35 -22.64
CA GLN A 461 -10.17 9.21 -22.21
C GLN A 461 -8.68 9.55 -22.09
N GLU A 462 -8.11 10.26 -23.07
CA GLU A 462 -6.71 10.70 -23.05
C GLU A 462 -6.42 11.58 -21.82
N ALA A 463 -7.27 12.57 -21.55
CA ALA A 463 -7.16 13.42 -20.37
C ALA A 463 -7.26 12.62 -19.07
N ALA A 464 -8.21 11.68 -18.98
CA ALA A 464 -8.36 10.81 -17.82
C ALA A 464 -7.12 9.93 -17.58
N ASP A 465 -6.56 9.33 -18.63
CA ASP A 465 -5.39 8.46 -18.53
C ASP A 465 -4.12 9.23 -18.17
N ALA A 466 -3.95 10.43 -18.75
CA ALA A 466 -2.88 11.36 -18.42
C ALA A 466 -2.94 11.80 -16.94
N LEU A 467 -4.12 12.11 -16.41
CA LEU A 467 -4.32 12.47 -15.01
C LEU A 467 -4.11 11.26 -14.06
N ARG A 468 -4.53 10.05 -14.45
CA ARG A 468 -4.23 8.82 -13.71
C ARG A 468 -2.73 8.53 -13.67
N ALA A 469 -2.03 8.72 -14.79
CA ALA A 469 -0.58 8.59 -14.87
C ALA A 469 0.11 9.63 -13.96
N LEU A 470 -0.31 10.90 -13.99
CA LEU A 470 0.22 11.94 -13.10
C LEU A 470 0.02 11.57 -11.62
N ARG A 471 -1.17 11.07 -11.25
CA ARG A 471 -1.47 10.68 -9.88
C ARG A 471 -0.57 9.53 -9.42
N ARG A 472 -0.41 8.49 -10.25
CA ARG A 472 0.53 7.39 -9.97
C ARG A 472 1.97 7.92 -9.82
N ALA A 473 2.42 8.77 -10.72
CA ALA A 473 3.75 9.35 -10.67
C ALA A 473 3.97 10.24 -9.43
N ARG A 474 2.95 10.96 -8.94
CA ARG A 474 3.01 11.71 -7.68
C ARG A 474 3.12 10.81 -6.45
N ILE A 475 2.39 9.69 -6.42
CA ILE A 475 2.49 8.69 -5.35
C ILE A 475 3.91 8.10 -5.33
N GLU A 476 4.41 7.68 -6.49
CA GLU A 476 5.79 7.17 -6.62
C GLU A 476 6.80 8.24 -6.19
N HIS A 477 6.68 9.48 -6.68
CA HIS A 477 7.56 10.57 -6.30
C HIS A 477 7.54 10.84 -4.78
N GLN A 478 6.38 10.86 -4.14
CA GLN A 478 6.28 11.07 -2.70
C GLN A 478 7.08 10.02 -1.93
N PHE A 479 6.93 8.75 -2.30
CA PHE A 479 7.67 7.68 -1.64
C PHE A 479 9.17 7.74 -1.94
N TRP A 480 9.56 7.74 -3.22
CA TRP A 480 10.96 7.65 -3.63
C TRP A 480 11.76 8.91 -3.32
N ALA A 481 11.20 10.10 -3.51
CA ALA A 481 11.92 11.36 -3.35
C ALA A 481 11.84 11.93 -1.91
N ARG A 482 10.89 11.47 -1.08
CA ARG A 482 10.72 11.98 0.29
C ARG A 482 10.84 10.90 1.35
N GLU A 483 9.99 9.89 1.31
CA GLU A 483 9.91 8.90 2.40
C GLU A 483 11.16 8.00 2.45
N LEU A 484 11.62 7.49 1.31
CA LEU A 484 12.82 6.65 1.24
C LEU A 484 14.08 7.40 1.71
N PRO A 485 14.39 8.64 1.24
CA PRO A 485 15.50 9.43 1.76
C PRO A 485 15.45 9.63 3.27
N VAL A 486 14.27 9.87 3.86
CA VAL A 486 14.12 9.98 5.31
C VAL A 486 14.49 8.66 6.00
N ILE A 487 14.01 7.52 5.50
CA ILE A 487 14.36 6.19 6.03
C ILE A 487 15.87 5.95 5.94
N LEU A 488 16.50 6.23 4.78
CA LEU A 488 17.94 6.08 4.58
C LEU A 488 18.74 7.00 5.52
N PHE A 489 18.27 8.22 5.76
CA PHE A 489 18.88 9.16 6.70
C PHE A 489 18.78 8.68 8.15
N LEU A 490 17.64 8.11 8.57
CA LEU A 490 17.48 7.52 9.89
C LEU A 490 18.41 6.30 10.08
N ILE A 491 18.57 5.47 9.06
CA ILE A 491 19.54 4.36 9.05
C ILE A 491 20.96 4.90 9.18
N ALA A 492 21.32 5.94 8.44
CA ALA A 492 22.62 6.59 8.53
C ALA A 492 22.89 7.12 9.95
N LEU A 493 21.90 7.77 10.56
CA LEU A 493 21.99 8.30 11.93
C LEU A 493 22.21 7.17 12.95
N ALA A 494 21.46 6.07 12.84
CA ALA A 494 21.61 4.91 13.72
C ALA A 494 22.99 4.27 13.58
N LEU A 495 23.49 4.13 12.34
CA LEU A 495 24.84 3.62 12.07
C LEU A 495 25.92 4.54 12.65
N ALA A 496 25.80 5.86 12.46
CA ALA A 496 26.73 6.85 13.01
C ALA A 496 26.73 6.83 14.54
N ALA A 497 25.55 6.81 15.18
CA ALA A 497 25.43 6.71 16.63
C ALA A 497 26.06 5.42 17.16
N SER A 498 25.86 4.29 16.48
CA SER A 498 26.46 3.00 16.85
C SER A 498 27.99 2.98 16.72
N ALA A 499 28.54 3.72 15.75
CA ALA A 499 29.98 3.88 15.57
C ALA A 499 30.58 4.75 16.68
N LEU A 500 29.91 5.84 17.04
CA LEU A 500 30.33 6.77 18.11
C LEU A 500 30.24 6.14 19.51
N ALA A 501 29.18 5.40 19.80
CA ALA A 501 28.99 4.75 21.11
C ALA A 501 30.11 3.76 21.44
N ARG A 502 30.69 3.10 20.43
CA ARG A 502 31.80 2.14 20.59
C ARG A 502 33.19 2.78 20.52
N ALA A 503 33.25 4.06 20.15
CA ALA A 503 34.48 4.84 20.14
C ALA A 503 34.89 5.34 21.54
N ARG A 504 33.96 5.36 22.50
CA ARG A 504 34.23 5.81 23.87
C ARG A 504 35.16 4.79 24.56
N PRO A 505 36.39 5.15 24.96
CA PRO A 505 37.23 4.26 25.75
C PRO A 505 36.54 3.96 27.09
N ALA A 506 36.67 2.72 27.57
CA ALA A 506 36.18 2.34 28.89
C ALA A 506 36.75 3.31 29.95
N PRO A 507 35.95 3.74 30.95
CA PRO A 507 36.47 4.59 32.01
C PRO A 507 37.63 3.86 32.68
N PHE A 508 38.80 4.49 32.64
CA PHE A 508 40.02 4.05 33.30
C PHE A 508 39.78 4.13 34.81
N PHE A 509 39.20 3.09 35.40
CA PHE A 509 39.24 2.91 36.85
C PHE A 509 40.60 2.32 37.20
N PRO A 510 41.52 3.08 37.82
CA PRO A 510 42.75 2.49 38.33
C PRO A 510 42.36 1.46 39.40
N ALA A 511 42.81 0.22 39.21
CA ALA A 511 42.75 -0.81 40.25
C ALA A 511 43.44 -0.26 41.50
N ARG A 512 42.66 0.04 42.54
CA ARG A 512 43.21 0.24 43.88
C ARG A 512 43.70 -1.12 44.36
N SER A 513 45.00 -1.29 44.41
CA SER A 513 45.66 -2.29 45.25
C SER A 513 45.44 -1.90 46.71
N LEU A 514 44.59 -2.63 47.42
CA LEU A 514 44.65 -2.81 48.88
C LEU A 514 44.16 -4.22 49.21
#